data_AF-A0A1F8QZT5-F1
#
_entry.id   AF-A0A1F8QZT5-F1
#
_cell.length_a   1.000
_cell.length_b   1.000
_cell.length_c   1.000
_cell.angle_alpha   90.00
_cell.angle_beta   90.00
_cell.angle_gamma   90.00
#
_symmetry.space_group_name_H-M   'P 1'
#
loop_
_entity.id
_entity.type
_entity.pdbx_description
1 polymer ?
#
loop_
_entity_poly.entity_id
_entity_poly.type
_entity_poly.pdbx_seq_one_letter_code
_entity_poly.pdbx_strand_id
1 'polypeptide(L)' 'MPTTAQEIFVETVRALPPTERLRLAAIILEDLTQSHLSVVDTSDTWSEQDQSDLTAFSLQYAATLYPEEEELV' A
#
# COMPACT_ATOMS: atom_id res chain seq x y z
N MET A 1 -3.38 24.22 -13.84
CA MET A 1 -3.96 22.90 -13.48
C MET A 1 -3.12 21.84 -14.16
N PRO A 2 -2.60 20.84 -13.45
CA PRO A 2 -1.94 19.72 -14.12
C PRO A 2 -2.97 19.00 -15.00
N THR A 3 -2.62 18.73 -16.25
CA THR A 3 -3.43 17.91 -17.15
C THR A 3 -3.62 16.54 -16.51
N THR A 4 -4.86 16.08 -16.41
CA THR A 4 -5.12 14.78 -15.77
C THR A 4 -4.64 13.64 -16.67
N ALA A 5 -4.18 12.54 -16.07
CA ALA A 5 -3.73 11.36 -16.83
C ALA A 5 -4.80 10.85 -17.82
N GLN A 6 -6.08 11.05 -17.49
CA GLN A 6 -7.20 10.69 -18.34
C GLN A 6 -7.32 11.56 -19.61
N GLU A 7 -7.06 12.86 -19.51
CA GLU A 7 -7.02 13.77 -20.67
C GLU A 7 -5.89 13.37 -21.62
N ILE A 8 -4.69 13.11 -21.09
CA ILE A 8 -3.53 12.66 -21.88
C ILE A 8 -3.82 11.33 -22.58
N PHE A 9 -4.50 10.40 -21.89
CA PHE A 9 -4.90 9.13 -22.49
C PHE A 9 -5.85 9.32 -23.68
N VAL A 10 -6.86 10.19 -23.53
CA VAL A 10 -7.86 10.44 -24.56
C VAL A 10 -7.27 11.19 -25.75
N GLU A 11 -6.46 12.23 -25.50
CA GLU A 11 -5.93 13.10 -26.55
C GLU A 11 -4.77 12.47 -27.32
N THR A 12 -3.89 11.74 -26.62
CA THR A 12 -2.62 11.27 -27.19
C THR A 12 -2.55 9.76 -27.32
N VAL A 13 -2.84 9.02 -26.25
CA VAL A 13 -2.61 7.56 -26.22
C VAL A 13 -3.65 6.82 -27.05
N ARG A 14 -4.92 7.24 -27.03
CA ARG A 14 -6.00 6.57 -27.75
C ARG A 14 -5.85 6.66 -29.28
N ALA A 15 -5.21 7.70 -29.78
CA ALA A 15 -4.94 7.89 -31.20
C ALA A 15 -3.87 6.93 -31.74
N LEU A 16 -3.06 6.32 -30.86
CA LEU A 16 -2.01 5.40 -31.26
C LEU A 16 -2.57 4.03 -31.72
N PRO A 17 -1.90 3.35 -32.66
CA PRO A 17 -2.19 1.97 -32.99
C PRO A 17 -2.14 1.06 -31.74
N PRO A 18 -2.94 -0.02 -31.68
CA PRO A 18 -2.97 -0.91 -30.52
C PRO A 18 -1.57 -1.40 -30.07
N THR A 19 -0.69 -1.68 -31.03
CA THR A 19 0.69 -2.13 -30.77
C THR A 19 1.53 -1.08 -30.06
N GLU A 20 1.42 0.19 -30.46
CA GLU A 20 2.17 1.29 -29.83
C GLU A 20 1.58 1.63 -28.46
N ARG A 21 0.26 1.50 -28.27
CA ARG A 21 -0.36 1.60 -26.93
C ARG A 21 0.18 0.55 -25.97
N LEU A 22 0.30 -0.69 -26.44
CA LEU A 22 0.85 -1.77 -25.63
C LEU A 22 2.33 -1.54 -25.30
N ARG A 23 3.13 -1.06 -26.27
CA ARG A 23 4.53 -0.68 -26.04
C ARG A 23 4.65 0.45 -25.03
N LEU A 24 3.81 1.48 -25.13
CA LEU A 24 3.79 2.59 -24.17
C LEU A 24 3.44 2.10 -22.76
N ALA A 25 2.46 1.20 -22.64
CA ALA A 25 2.13 0.59 -21.35
C ALA A 25 3.32 -0.19 -20.75
N ALA A 26 4.09 -0.91 -21.58
CA ALA A 26 5.29 -1.62 -21.14
C ALA A 26 6.37 -0.63 -20.62
N ILE A 27 6.62 0.47 -21.34
CA ILE A 27 7.58 1.51 -20.93
C ILE A 27 7.15 2.16 -19.61
N ILE A 28 5.86 2.48 -19.46
CA ILE A 28 5.34 3.07 -18.21
C ILE A 28 5.52 2.09 -17.05
N LEU A 29 5.21 0.81 -17.24
CA LEU A 29 5.37 -0.20 -16.20
C LEU A 29 6.84 -0.38 -15.81
N GLU A 30 7.75 -0.41 -16.80
CA GLU A 30 9.19 -0.49 -16.55
C GLU A 30 9.70 0.74 -15.76
N ASP A 31 9.30 1.95 -16.17
CA ASP A 31 9.65 3.18 -15.48
C ASP A 31 9.15 3.21 -14.03
N LEU A 32 7.91 2.77 -13.79
CA LEU A 32 7.36 2.67 -12.43
C LEU A 32 8.13 1.67 -11.56
N THR A 33 8.57 0.54 -12.13
CA THR A 33 9.39 -0.43 -11.38
C THR A 33 10.79 0.10 -11.06
N GLN A 34 11.35 0.96 -11.92
CA GLN A 34 12.67 1.56 -11.72
C GLN A 34 12.64 2.80 -10.83
N SER A 35 11.52 3.52 -10.81
CA SER A 35 11.34 4.79 -10.09
C SER A 35 11.36 4.65 -8.56
N HIS A 36 11.57 3.44 -8.02
CA HIS A 36 11.67 3.21 -6.57
C HIS A 36 10.52 3.88 -5.80
N LEU A 37 9.33 3.95 -6.39
CA LEU A 37 8.11 4.29 -5.67
C LEU A 37 7.93 3.15 -4.67
N SER A 38 8.37 3.36 -3.42
CA SER A 38 8.21 2.40 -2.34
C SER A 38 6.74 2.35 -1.95
N VAL A 39 5.91 1.79 -2.85
CA VAL A 39 4.53 1.41 -2.56
C VAL A 39 4.53 0.40 -1.41
N VAL A 40 5.61 -0.38 -1.31
CA VAL A 40 5.94 -1.22 -0.17
C VAL A 40 7.03 -0.49 0.63
N ASP A 41 6.70 -0.09 1.85
CA ASP A 41 7.71 0.30 2.82
C ASP A 41 8.55 -0.94 3.16
N THR A 42 9.85 -0.85 2.87
CA THR A 42 10.82 -1.93 3.13
C THR A 42 11.68 -1.60 4.35
N SER A 43 11.29 -0.58 5.12
CA SER A 43 11.96 -0.26 6.37
C SER A 43 11.87 -1.44 7.35
N ASP A 44 12.96 -1.67 8.08
CA ASP A 44 12.97 -2.61 9.21
C ASP A 44 12.28 -2.01 10.45
N THR A 45 11.62 -0.86 10.31
CA THR A 45 10.91 -0.17 11.38
C THR A 45 9.44 -0.49 11.33
N TRP A 46 8.89 -0.95 12.45
CA TRP A 46 7.45 -1.20 12.58
C TRP A 46 6.68 0.11 12.52
N SER A 47 5.57 0.11 11.78
CA SER A 47 4.66 1.25 11.79
C SER A 47 4.00 1.41 13.16
N GLU A 48 3.50 2.60 13.44
CA GLU A 48 2.72 2.86 14.67
C GLU A 48 1.50 1.92 14.75
N GLN A 49 0.90 1.61 13.59
CA GLN A 49 -0.23 0.68 13.51
C GLN A 49 0.18 -0.73 13.93
N ASP A 50 1.31 -1.23 13.41
CA ASP A 50 1.83 -2.56 13.77
C ASP A 50 2.07 -2.68 15.29
N GLN A 51 2.63 -1.62 15.89
CA GLN A 51 2.88 -1.57 17.33
C GLN A 51 1.59 -1.55 18.15
N SER A 52 0.59 -0.77 17.71
CA SER A 52 -0.73 -0.72 18.32
C SER A 52 -1.43 -2.08 18.26
N ASP A 53 -1.40 -2.72 17.11
CA ASP A 53 -2.04 -4.02 16.88
C ASP A 53 -1.37 -5.13 17.71
N LEU A 54 -0.03 -5.15 17.76
CA LEU A 54 0.69 -6.08 18.63
C LEU A 54 0.32 -5.86 20.10
N THR A 55 0.25 -4.61 20.56
CA THR A 55 -0.08 -4.27 21.94
C THR A 55 -1.50 -4.73 22.29
N ALA A 56 -2.47 -4.43 21.43
CA ALA A 56 -3.86 -4.84 21.62
C ALA A 56 -4.01 -6.36 21.67
N PHE A 57 -3.36 -7.08 20.74
CA PHE A 57 -3.36 -8.54 20.73
C PHE A 57 -2.72 -9.12 21.99
N SER A 58 -1.57 -8.58 22.40
CA SER A 58 -0.86 -9.04 23.59
C SER A 58 -1.68 -8.86 24.86
N LEU A 59 -2.39 -7.72 24.99
CA LEU A 59 -3.26 -7.45 26.13
C LEU A 59 -4.48 -8.37 26.15
N GLN A 60 -5.13 -8.58 25.01
CA GLN A 60 -6.23 -9.54 24.89
C GLN A 60 -5.78 -10.95 25.28
N TYR A 61 -4.62 -11.38 24.78
CA TYR A 61 -4.06 -12.68 25.12
C TYR A 61 -3.73 -12.79 26.61
N ALA A 62 -3.13 -11.75 27.21
CA ALA A 62 -2.87 -11.71 28.64
C ALA A 62 -4.17 -11.84 29.46
N ALA A 63 -5.25 -11.16 29.06
CA ALA A 63 -6.55 -11.27 29.70
C ALA A 63 -7.17 -12.68 29.58
N THR A 64 -6.83 -13.47 28.56
CA THR A 64 -7.25 -14.88 28.48
C THR A 64 -6.44 -15.81 29.38
N LEU A 65 -5.16 -15.49 29.64
CA LEU A 65 -4.29 -16.27 30.52
C LEU A 65 -4.52 -15.96 32.00
N TYR A 66 -4.83 -14.70 32.28
CA TYR A 66 -5.17 -14.20 33.60
C TYR A 66 -6.57 -13.57 33.52
N PRO A 67 -7.62 -14.41 33.42
CA PRO A 67 -8.97 -13.89 33.60
C PRO A 67 -9.00 -13.22 34.97
N GLU A 68 -9.43 -11.95 35.03
CA GLU A 68 -9.57 -11.27 36.31
C GLU A 68 -10.46 -12.14 37.20
N GLU A 69 -9.87 -12.76 38.21
CA GLU A 69 -10.62 -13.35 39.31
C GLU A 69 -11.29 -12.19 40.02
N GLU A 70 -12.54 -11.93 39.62
CA GLU A 70 -13.44 -10.99 40.25
C GLU A 70 -13.85 -11.54 41.63
N GLU A 71 -12.91 -11.68 42.56
CA GLU A 71 -13.23 -11.91 43.98
C GLU A 71 -12.03 -11.60 44.89
N LEU A 72 -11.97 -10.38 45.43
CA LEU A 72 -11.43 -10.18 46.78
C LEU A 72 -12.37 -9.25 47.55
N VAL A 73 -13.16 -9.92 48.39
CA VAL A 73 -13.98 -9.48 49.55
C VAL A 73 -13.58 -8.13 50.16
#